data_AF-A0A0F8XNQ1-F1
#
_entry.id   AF-A0A0F8XNQ1-F1
#
_cell.length_a   1.000
_cell.length_b   1.000
_cell.length_c   1.000
_cell.angle_alpha   90.00
_cell.angle_beta   90.00
_cell.angle_gamma   90.00
#
_symmetry.space_group_name_H-M   'P 1'
#
loop_
_entity.id
_entity.type
_entity.pdbx_description
1 polymer ?
#
loop_
_entity_poly.entity_id
_entity_poly.type
_entity_poly.pdbx_seq_one_letter_code
_entity_poly.pdbx_strand_id
1 'polypeptide(L)' 'MKTDKEFKCVDFKHEAQMQTYKEIKNLTPEGEIEYFRRRVKSSFFGKWWEKLPGDPAAVGEHNKTTE' A
#
# COMPACT_ATOMS: atom_id res chain seq x y z
N MET A 1 5.25 -30.58 15.49
CA MET A 1 3.85 -30.09 15.53
C MET A 1 3.67 -29.16 14.33
N LYS A 2 3.17 -29.68 13.20
CA LYS A 2 2.85 -28.84 12.04
C LYS A 2 1.47 -28.27 12.32
N THR A 3 1.38 -26.98 12.60
CA THR A 3 0.09 -26.31 12.74
C THR A 3 -0.39 -26.00 11.34
N ASP A 4 -1.34 -26.78 10.83
CA ASP A 4 -2.11 -26.44 9.64
C ASP A 4 -3.04 -25.27 10.00
N LYS A 5 -2.47 -24.07 10.11
CA LYS A 5 -3.25 -22.85 10.06
C LYS A 5 -3.60 -22.65 8.59
N GLU A 6 -4.73 -23.21 8.19
CA GLU A 6 -5.29 -22.99 6.87
C GLU A 6 -5.45 -21.48 6.66
N PHE A 7 -4.70 -20.93 5.71
CA PHE A 7 -4.79 -19.50 5.40
C PHE A 7 -6.10 -19.25 4.68
N LYS A 8 -7.07 -18.70 5.42
CA LYS A 8 -8.36 -18.29 4.86
C LYS A 8 -8.20 -16.97 4.10
N CYS A 9 -7.82 -17.09 2.83
CA CYS A 9 -7.44 -15.94 2.01
C CYS A 9 -8.56 -14.90 1.85
N VAL A 10 -9.82 -15.35 1.75
CA VAL A 10 -10.98 -14.47 1.60
C VAL A 10 -11.23 -13.69 2.89
N ASP A 11 -11.25 -14.38 4.02
CA ASP A 11 -11.45 -13.77 5.35
C ASP A 11 -10.35 -12.73 5.62
N PHE A 12 -9.09 -13.09 5.38
CA PHE A 12 -7.97 -12.17 5.53
C PHE A 12 -8.11 -10.90 4.66
N LYS A 13 -8.51 -11.06 3.40
CA LYS A 13 -8.71 -9.91 2.50
C LYS A 13 -9.87 -9.03 2.97
N HIS A 14 -10.99 -9.63 3.38
CA HIS A 14 -12.12 -8.87 3.92
C HIS A 14 -11.76 -8.14 5.20
N GLU A 15 -11.05 -8.76 6.13
CA GLU A 15 -10.60 -8.12 7.36
C GLU A 15 -9.68 -6.92 7.07
N ALA A 16 -8.72 -7.09 6.16
CA ALA A 16 -7.82 -6.00 5.76
C ALA A 16 -8.57 -4.82 5.11
N GLN A 17 -9.56 -5.11 4.25
CA GLN A 17 -10.41 -4.10 3.64
C GLN A 17 -11.26 -3.37 4.69
N MET A 18 -11.89 -4.10 5.60
CA MET A 18 -12.72 -3.53 6.66
C MET A 18 -11.92 -2.68 7.64
N GLN A 19 -10.70 -3.10 7.98
CA GLN A 19 -9.81 -2.32 8.80
C GLN A 19 -9.43 -1.00 8.11
N THR A 20 -9.04 -1.07 6.84
CA THR A 20 -8.71 0.12 6.04
C THR A 20 -9.91 1.07 5.97
N TYR A 21 -11.11 0.55 5.68
CA TYR A 21 -12.33 1.35 5.64
C TYR A 21 -12.61 2.07 6.97
N LYS A 22 -12.51 1.39 8.11
CA LYS A 22 -12.72 2.00 9.43
C LYS A 22 -11.76 3.17 9.68
N GLU A 23 -10.53 3.07 9.21
CA GLU A 23 -9.50 4.09 9.39
C GLU A 23 -9.71 5.31 8.50
N ILE A 24 -10.26 5.14 7.29
CA ILE A 24 -10.33 6.22 6.28
C ILE A 24 -11.73 6.76 5.98
N LYS A 25 -12.82 6.08 6.36
CA LYS A 25 -14.21 6.41 5.94
C LYS A 25 -14.70 7.84 6.19
N ASN A 26 -14.03 8.59 7.07
CA ASN A 26 -14.38 9.97 7.43
C ASN A 26 -13.35 11.00 6.92
N LEU A 27 -12.36 10.56 6.13
CA LEU A 27 -11.36 11.43 5.55
C LEU A 27 -11.89 12.06 4.27
N THR A 28 -11.37 13.24 3.93
CA THR A 28 -11.53 13.78 2.57
C THR A 28 -10.68 12.96 1.60
N PRO A 29 -10.92 13.04 0.28
CA PRO A 29 -10.09 12.37 -0.72
C PRO A 29 -8.58 12.67 -0.55
N GLU A 30 -8.21 13.90 -0.22
CA GLU A 30 -6.82 14.29 0.04
C GLU A 30 -6.27 13.61 1.31
N GLY A 31 -7.10 13.50 2.35
CA GLY A 31 -6.76 12.79 3.58
C GLY A 31 -6.57 11.28 3.36
N GLU A 32 -7.37 10.67 2.47
CA GLU A 32 -7.19 9.27 2.06
C GLU A 32 -5.85 9.08 1.32
N ILE A 33 -5.54 9.99 0.39
CA ILE A 33 -4.25 9.97 -0.35
C ILE A 33 -3.08 10.06 0.62
N GLU A 34 -3.12 10.97 1.59
CA GLU A 34 -2.07 11.12 2.60
C GLU A 34 -1.95 9.87 3.48
N TYR A 35 -3.09 9.29 3.90
CA TYR A 35 -3.13 8.05 4.66
C TYR A 35 -2.36 6.93 3.94
N PHE A 36 -2.65 6.70 2.65
CA PHE A 36 -1.99 5.65 1.89
C PHE A 36 -0.51 5.94 1.65
N ARG A 37 -0.15 7.19 1.34
CA ARG A 37 1.27 7.59 1.21
C ARG A 37 2.06 7.31 2.49
N ARG A 38 1.50 7.65 3.66
CA ARG A 38 2.11 7.38 4.96
C ARG A 38 2.27 5.88 5.22
N ARG A 39 1.22 5.08 4.95
CA ARG A 39 1.27 3.62 5.11
C ARG A 39 2.35 2.99 4.23
N VAL A 40 2.42 3.39 2.97
CA VAL A 40 3.47 2.93 2.03
C VAL A 40 4.86 3.27 2.55
N LYS A 41 5.14 4.54 2.89
CA LYS A 41 6.45 4.97 3.43
C LYS A 41 6.86 4.19 4.68
N SER A 42 5.91 3.88 5.57
CA SER A 42 6.19 3.15 6.81
C SER A 42 6.42 1.64 6.61
N SER A 43 6.00 1.09 5.47
CA SER A 43 6.02 -0.35 5.21
C SER A 43 7.43 -0.89 4.96
N PHE A 44 7.59 -2.21 5.07
CA PHE A 44 8.85 -2.88 4.74
C PHE A 44 9.29 -2.55 3.30
N PHE A 45 8.39 -2.67 2.33
CA PHE A 45 8.70 -2.39 0.93
C PHE A 45 8.96 -0.91 0.65
N GLY A 46 8.26 0.01 1.32
CA GLY A 46 8.53 1.44 1.20
C GLY A 46 9.94 1.80 1.67
N LYS A 47 10.33 1.32 2.86
CA LYS A 47 11.69 1.53 3.40
C LYS A 47 12.77 0.84 2.58
N TRP A 48 12.45 -0.32 1.98
CA TRP A 48 13.37 -1.02 1.10
C TRP A 48 13.55 -0.25 -0.22
N TRP A 49 12.46 0.25 -0.80
CA TRP A 49 12.46 1.04 -2.04
C TRP A 49 13.32 2.31 -1.92
N GLU A 50 13.22 3.03 -0.81
CA GLU A 50 14.03 4.23 -0.53
C GLU A 50 15.54 3.96 -0.48
N LYS A 51 15.96 2.70 -0.30
CA LYS A 51 17.38 2.31 -0.22
C LYS A 51 17.95 1.82 -1.54
N LEU A 52 17.12 1.64 -2.57
CA LEU A 52 17.60 1.20 -3.87
C LEU A 52 18.35 2.35 -4.59
N PRO A 53 19.47 2.06 -5.26
CA PRO A 53 20.17 3.05 -6.06
C PRO A 53 19.33 3.42 -7.30
N GLY A 54 19.24 4.71 -7.59
CA GLY A 54 18.40 5.29 -8.64
C GLY A 54 17.50 6.39 -8.08
N ASP A 55 16.94 7.24 -8.94
CA ASP A 55 15.98 8.24 -8.50
C ASP A 55 14.64 7.54 -8.19
N PRO A 56 14.16 7.53 -6.94
CA PRO A 56 12.88 6.92 -6.59
C PRO A 56 11.69 7.58 -7.29
N ALA A 57 11.85 8.78 -7.87
CA ALA A 57 10.85 9.47 -8.69
C ALA A 57 10.90 9.10 -10.18
N ALA A 58 12.00 8.51 -10.68
CA ALA A 58 12.17 8.21 -12.11
C ALA A 58 11.32 7.03 -12.62
N VAL A 59 10.73 6.23 -11.72
CA VAL A 59 9.88 5.08 -12.10
C VAL A 59 8.46 5.51 -12.52
N GLY A 60 8.14 6.82 -12.47
CA GLY A 60 6.85 7.38 -12.85
C GLY A 60 6.75 7.96 -14.27
N GLU A 61 7.85 8.15 -15.01
CA GLU A 61 7.80 8.59 -16.41
C GLU A 61 7.62 7.39 -17.37
N HIS A 62 6.53 6.64 -17.20
CA HIS A 62 6.02 5.80 -18.27
C HIS A 62 4.64 6.33 -18.66
N ASN A 63 4.59 6.89 -19.88
CA ASN A 63 3.45 7.44 -20.62
C ASN A 63 3.17 8.95 -20.46
N LYS A 64 4.10 9.79 -20.94
CA LYS A 64 3.71 10.83 -21.91
C LYS A 64 4.06 10.32 -23.29
N THR A 65 3.16 9.58 -23.91
CA THR A 65 3.20 9.41 -25.36
C THR A 65 2.62 10.70 -25.94
N THR A 66 3.51 11.47 -26.54
CA THR A 66 3.19 12.50 -27.54
C THR A 66 2.32 11.89 -28.63
N GLU A 67 1.11 12.43 -28.83
CA GLU A 67 0.47 12.71 -30.13
C GLU A 67 -0.59 13.79 -29.92
#